data_AF-A0A0G2JYG9-F1
#
_entry.id   AF-A0A0G2JYG9-F1
#
_cell.length_a   1.000
_cell.length_b   1.000
_cell.length_c   1.000
_cell.angle_alpha   90.00
_cell.angle_beta   90.00
_cell.angle_gamma   90.00
#
_symmetry.space_group_name_H-M   'P 1'
#
loop_
_entity.id
_entity.type
_entity.pdbx_description
1 polymer ?
#
loop_
_entity_poly.entity_id
_entity_poly.type
_entity_poly.pdbx_seq_one_letter_code
_entity_poly.pdbx_strand_id
1 'polypeptide(L)' 'MAPSRNGMILKPHFHKDWQQRVDTWFNQPARKIRRCKARKWHAPSASLWTQGGETNPLSHCRPTCSA' A
#
# COMPACT_ATOMS: atom_id res chain seq x y z
N MET A 1 -16.56 23.88 18.87
CA MET A 1 -15.47 24.88 18.85
C MET A 1 -15.73 25.82 17.70
N ALA A 2 -15.87 27.12 17.95
CA ALA A 2 -15.93 28.10 16.88
C ALA A 2 -14.50 28.31 16.33
N PRO A 3 -14.32 28.52 15.01
CA PRO A 3 -13.02 28.88 14.46
C PRO A 3 -12.53 30.19 15.10
N SER A 4 -11.24 30.26 15.43
CA SER A 4 -10.61 31.47 15.95
C SER A 4 -9.86 32.20 14.82
N ARG A 5 -10.10 33.51 14.68
CA ARG A 5 -9.48 34.39 13.67
C ARG A 5 -9.60 33.79 12.24
N ASN A 6 -8.59 34.02 11.41
CA ASN A 6 -8.53 33.66 10.00
C ASN A 6 -7.80 32.32 9.84
N GLY A 7 -8.47 31.22 10.20
CA GLY A 7 -8.00 29.86 9.97
C GLY A 7 -8.67 29.22 8.75
N MET A 8 -8.06 28.15 8.20
CA MET A 8 -8.66 27.39 7.10
C MET A 8 -9.96 26.73 7.55
N ILE A 9 -10.99 26.78 6.70
CA ILE A 9 -12.23 26.02 6.91
C ILE A 9 -11.95 24.57 6.57
N LEU A 10 -11.76 23.74 7.59
CA LEU A 10 -11.55 22.30 7.44
C LEU A 10 -12.91 21.61 7.20
N LYS A 11 -12.96 20.69 6.23
CA LYS A 11 -14.09 19.76 6.03
C LYS A 11 -13.62 18.33 6.39
N PRO A 12 -13.40 18.02 7.68
CA PRO A 12 -12.98 16.68 8.08
C PRO A 12 -14.05 15.66 7.68
N HIS A 13 -13.66 14.57 7.01
CA HIS A 13 -14.61 13.53 6.57
C HIS A 13 -14.86 12.47 7.64
N PHE A 14 -14.68 12.83 8.92
CA PHE A 14 -14.88 11.97 10.09
C PHE A 14 -16.34 11.98 10.59
N HIS A 15 -17.32 12.19 9.69
CA HIS A 15 -18.75 12.29 10.03
C HIS A 15 -19.48 10.93 10.07
N LYS A 16 -18.82 9.85 9.64
CA LYS A 16 -19.33 8.47 9.68
C LYS A 16 -18.66 7.73 10.84
N ASP A 17 -19.14 6.53 11.15
CA ASP A 17 -18.50 5.65 12.14
C ASP A 17 -17.18 5.06 11.59
N TRP A 18 -16.16 5.91 11.56
CA TRP A 18 -14.82 5.59 11.08
C TRP A 18 -14.04 4.74 12.08
N GLN A 19 -14.39 4.83 13.38
CA GLN A 19 -13.69 4.13 14.45
C GLN A 19 -13.80 2.61 14.30
N GLN A 20 -14.94 2.11 13.79
CA GLN A 20 -15.13 0.68 13.49
C GLN A 20 -14.21 0.15 12.37
N ARG A 21 -13.64 1.01 11.52
CA ARG A 21 -12.87 0.64 10.32
C ARG A 21 -11.42 1.13 10.36
N VAL A 22 -10.87 1.28 11.56
CA VAL A 22 -9.46 1.67 11.74
C VAL A 22 -8.56 0.46 11.52
N ASP A 23 -7.99 0.36 10.32
CA ASP A 23 -6.96 -0.63 10.03
C ASP A 23 -5.64 -0.25 10.70
N THR A 24 -5.26 -1.00 11.73
CA THR A 24 -3.95 -0.86 12.37
C THR A 24 -2.89 -1.65 11.60
N TRP A 25 -1.70 -1.07 11.48
CA TRP A 25 -0.60 -1.66 10.72
C TRP A 25 0.44 -2.34 11.63
N PHE A 26 0.07 -2.72 12.86
CA PHE A 26 0.97 -3.41 13.81
C PHE A 26 1.47 -4.77 13.29
N ASN A 27 0.72 -5.39 12.37
CA ASN A 27 1.10 -6.64 11.70
C ASN A 27 2.11 -6.45 10.56
N GLN A 28 2.57 -5.23 10.28
CA GLN A 28 3.53 -4.92 9.21
C GLN A 28 4.85 -5.72 9.32
N PRO A 29 5.57 -5.78 10.46
CA PRO A 29 6.79 -6.59 10.58
C PRO A 29 6.52 -8.09 10.38
N ALA A 30 5.41 -8.61 10.93
CA ALA A 30 5.00 -10.00 10.71
C ALA A 30 4.70 -10.29 9.23
N ARG A 31 4.06 -9.34 8.52
CA ARG A 31 3.79 -9.44 7.08
C ARG A 31 5.06 -9.37 6.24
N LYS A 32 6.05 -8.56 6.64
CA LYS A 32 7.39 -8.53 6.01
C LYS A 32 8.09 -9.89 6.14
N ILE A 33 8.10 -10.47 7.34
CA ILE A 33 8.69 -11.80 7.59
C ILE A 33 7.95 -12.88 6.78
N ARG A 34 6.61 -12.86 6.78
CA ARG A 34 5.80 -13.82 6.01
C ARG A 34 6.09 -13.76 4.51
N ARG A 35 6.12 -12.56 3.92
CA ARG A 35 6.47 -12.37 2.49
C ARG A 35 7.91 -12.82 2.20
N CYS A 36 8.84 -12.61 3.14
CA CYS A 36 10.21 -13.11 3.01
C CYS A 36 10.26 -14.65 2.99
N LYS A 37 9.58 -15.31 3.94
CA LYS A 37 9.47 -16.77 3.98
C LYS A 37 8.80 -17.33 2.73
N ALA A 38 7.71 -16.71 2.26
CA ALA A 38 7.03 -17.11 1.02
C ALA A 38 7.98 -17.01 -0.18
N ARG A 39 8.68 -15.88 -0.36
CA ARG A 39 9.70 -15.74 -1.42
C ARG A 39 10.77 -16.83 -1.36
N LYS A 40 11.28 -17.14 -0.16
CA LYS A 40 12.27 -18.21 0.06
C LYS A 40 11.72 -19.61 -0.23
N TRP A 41 10.44 -19.87 0.00
CA TRP A 41 9.79 -21.15 -0.28
C TRP A 41 9.50 -21.32 -1.80
N HIS A 42 9.13 -20.23 -2.46
CA HIS A 42 8.95 -20.22 -3.92
C HIS A 42 10.28 -20.33 -4.68
N ALA A 43 11.40 -19.88 -4.12
CA ALA A 43 12.70 -19.90 -4.81
C ALA A 43 13.19 -21.33 -5.19
N PRO A 44 13.15 -22.35 -4.31
CA PRO A 44 13.48 -23.73 -4.70
C PRO A 44 12.47 -24.35 -5.67
N SER A 45 11.18 -24.01 -5.54
CA SER A 45 10.13 -24.51 -6.45
C SER A 45 10.29 -23.92 -7.86
N ALA A 46 10.89 -22.73 -7.94
CA ALA A 46 11.25 -22.05 -9.17
C ALA A 46 12.67 -22.42 -9.65
N SER A 47 13.24 -23.58 -9.32
CA SER A 47 14.63 -23.91 -9.72
C SER A 47 14.89 -23.85 -11.24
N LEU A 48 13.85 -23.81 -12.07
CA LEU A 48 13.91 -23.59 -13.52
C LEU A 48 13.52 -22.16 -13.97
N TRP A 49 13.05 -21.29 -13.07
CA TRP A 49 12.52 -19.95 -13.36
C TRP A 49 13.20 -18.90 -12.47
N THR A 50 13.53 -17.72 -13.01
CA THR A 50 14.02 -16.61 -12.17
C THR A 50 12.96 -16.22 -11.14
N GLN A 51 13.37 -15.92 -9.89
CA GLN A 51 12.45 -15.53 -8.81
C GLN A 51 11.51 -14.35 -9.16
N GLY A 52 11.87 -13.55 -10.16
CA GLY A 52 11.09 -12.41 -10.66
C GLY A 52 9.99 -12.76 -11.69
N GLY A 53 9.83 -14.04 -12.06
CA GLY A 53 8.91 -14.46 -13.12
C GLY A 53 9.49 -14.19 -14.52
N GLU A 54 8.61 -14.14 -15.52
CA GLU A 54 8.97 -13.85 -16.91
C GLU A 54 9.52 -12.44 -17.08
N THR A 55 10.43 -12.27 -18.04
CA THR A 55 10.95 -10.95 -18.41
C THR A 55 9.81 -10.15 -19.05
N ASN A 56 9.48 -9.02 -18.44
CA ASN A 56 8.45 -8.12 -18.94
C ASN A 56 9.12 -6.97 -19.72
N PRO A 57 8.62 -6.60 -20.92
CA PRO A 57 9.18 -5.49 -21.68
C PRO A 57 8.94 -4.16 -20.95
N LEU A 58 9.92 -3.26 -21.01
CA LEU A 58 9.73 -1.89 -20.55
C LEU A 58 8.76 -1.17 -21.49
N SER A 59 7.55 -0.89 -21.01
CA SER A 59 6.56 -0.10 -21.74
C SER A 59 6.67 1.39 -21.39
N HIS A 60 6.34 2.28 -22.33
CA HIS A 60 6.23 3.70 -22.04
C HIS A 60 5.17 3.94 -20.95
N CYS A 61 5.51 4.70 -19.90
CA CYS A 61 4.56 5.12 -18.90
C CYS A 61 3.51 6.02 -19.55
N ARG A 62 2.22 5.67 -19.50
CA ARG A 62 1.16 6.58 -19.93
C ARG A 62 1.21 7.82 -19.04
N PRO A 63 1.25 9.05 -19.58
CA PRO A 63 1.14 10.23 -18.75
C PRO A 63 -0.19 10.16 -18.00
N THR A 64 -0.13 10.18 -16.67
CA THR A 64 -1.32 10.45 -15.87
C THR A 64 -1.73 11.88 -16.25
N CYS A 65 -2.75 12.03 -17.09
CA CYS A 65 -3.35 13.34 -17.31
C CYS A 65 -3.75 13.86 -15.94
N SER A 66 -2.98 14.84 -15.46
CA SER A 66 -3.33 15.69 -14.34
C SER A 66 -4.63 16.39 -14.71
N ALA A 67 -5.71 16.03 -14.03
CA ALA A 67 -6.85 16.90 -13.81
C ALA A 67 -6.71 17.47 -12.40
#